data_AF-A0A653QQ12-F1
#
_entry.id   AF-A0A653QQ12-F1
#
_cell.length_a   1.000
_cell.length_b   1.000
_cell.length_c   1.000
_cell.angle_alpha   90.00
_cell.angle_beta   90.00
_cell.angle_gamma   90.00
#
_symmetry.space_group_name_H-M   'P 1'
#
loop_
_entity.id
_entity.type
_entity.pdbx_description
1 polymer ?
#
loop_
_entity_poly.entity_id
_entity_poly.type
_entity_poly.pdbx_seq_one_letter_code
_entity_poly.pdbx_strand_id
1 'polypeptide(L)'
;MTAEAPGPGASAGWASGTRSATVLVVSTRAAAGVYADETGPIIRDWLTARGFAVGDPVVVPDASVADALAAALADAPDVLLTTGGTGLSPDDRTPEATATLLDREIPGLMEELRRRGLAMTPMALLTRGVAGVAGRTVVMNLPGSRGGVRDGLAVLDPVLEHLLGQLGGRRDH
;
A
#
# COMPACT_ATOMS: atom_id res chain seq x y z
N MET A 1 -48.39 18.76 6.92
CA MET A 1 -47.06 19.40 6.99
C MET A 1 -46.04 18.30 7.26
N THR A 2 -45.66 17.57 6.22
CA THR A 2 -44.68 16.47 6.26
C THR A 2 -43.32 17.06 5.93
N ALA A 3 -42.40 17.03 6.89
CA ALA A 3 -41.02 17.47 6.68
C ALA A 3 -40.30 16.47 5.76
N GLU A 4 -39.77 17.00 4.67
CA GLU A 4 -38.96 16.31 3.67
C GLU A 4 -37.57 16.00 4.26
N ALA A 5 -37.08 14.78 4.06
CA ALA A 5 -35.74 14.39 4.51
C ALA A 5 -34.66 15.10 3.67
N PRO A 6 -33.53 15.54 4.27
CA PRO A 6 -32.47 16.18 3.51
C PRO A 6 -31.79 15.16 2.58
N GLY A 7 -31.67 15.50 1.30
CA GLY A 7 -30.98 14.70 0.28
C GLY A 7 -29.46 14.58 0.52
N PRO A 8 -28.76 13.71 -0.23
CA PRO A 8 -27.34 13.45 -0.01
C PRO A 8 -26.53 14.73 -0.24
N GLY A 9 -25.87 15.17 0.84
CA GLY A 9 -25.02 16.35 0.85
C GLY A 9 -23.90 16.26 -0.19
N ALA A 10 -23.74 17.34 -0.93
CA ALA A 10 -22.67 17.56 -1.88
C ALA A 10 -21.30 17.28 -1.23
N SER A 11 -20.49 16.46 -1.90
CA SER A 11 -19.09 16.23 -1.54
C SER A 11 -18.35 17.56 -1.54
N ALA A 12 -17.80 17.93 -0.38
CA ALA A 12 -16.92 19.09 -0.24
C ALA A 12 -15.75 18.97 -1.22
N GLY A 13 -15.71 19.86 -2.21
CA GLY A 13 -14.63 19.95 -3.19
C GLY A 13 -13.31 20.27 -2.50
N TRP A 14 -12.36 19.36 -2.62
CA TRP A 14 -10.97 19.55 -2.21
C TRP A 14 -10.15 19.99 -3.43
N ALA A 15 -9.17 20.86 -3.21
CA ALA A 15 -8.38 21.48 -4.27
C ALA A 15 -7.68 20.44 -5.17
N SER A 16 -7.70 20.73 -6.46
CA SER A 16 -7.51 19.82 -7.59
C SER A 16 -6.04 19.47 -7.89
N GLY A 17 -5.52 18.44 -7.22
CA GLY A 17 -4.33 17.72 -7.66
C GLY A 17 -4.61 16.22 -7.65
N THR A 18 -4.42 15.54 -8.78
CA THR A 18 -4.49 14.08 -8.83
C THR A 18 -3.39 13.52 -7.92
N ARG A 19 -3.76 12.79 -6.88
CA ARG A 19 -2.80 12.13 -5.98
C ARG A 19 -2.00 11.09 -6.75
N SER A 20 -0.72 10.94 -6.48
CA SER A 20 0.13 9.95 -7.15
C SER A 20 0.31 8.71 -6.28
N ALA A 21 0.48 7.55 -6.92
CA ALA A 21 0.83 6.33 -6.22
C ALA A 21 1.83 5.49 -7.02
N THR A 22 2.68 4.77 -6.29
CA THR A 22 3.69 3.87 -6.84
C THR A 22 3.45 2.45 -6.34
N VAL A 23 3.60 1.48 -7.24
CA VAL A 23 3.50 0.05 -6.94
C VAL A 23 4.84 -0.62 -7.21
N LEU A 24 5.40 -1.27 -6.20
CA LEU A 24 6.66 -1.99 -6.28
C LEU A 24 6.44 -3.50 -6.06
N VAL A 25 6.73 -4.31 -7.06
CA VAL A 25 6.70 -5.76 -6.98
C VAL A 25 8.11 -6.25 -6.67
N VAL A 26 8.29 -6.90 -5.52
CA VAL A 26 9.58 -7.43 -5.07
C VAL A 26 9.59 -8.94 -5.27
N SER A 27 10.27 -9.37 -6.33
CA SER A 27 10.43 -10.79 -6.65
C SER A 27 11.55 -10.99 -7.65
N THR A 28 12.61 -11.68 -7.23
CA THR A 28 13.74 -12.08 -8.09
C THR A 28 13.27 -12.88 -9.30
N ARG A 29 12.29 -13.78 -9.11
CA ARG A 29 11.79 -14.63 -10.21
C ARG A 29 10.95 -13.84 -11.22
N ALA A 30 10.11 -12.91 -10.76
CA ALA A 30 9.33 -12.06 -11.65
C ALA A 30 10.24 -11.09 -12.42
N ALA A 31 11.21 -10.47 -11.73
CA ALA A 31 12.19 -9.58 -12.36
C ALA A 31 13.06 -10.30 -13.41
N ALA A 32 13.36 -11.59 -13.19
CA ALA A 32 14.07 -12.42 -14.15
C ALA A 32 13.17 -12.96 -15.30
N GLY A 33 11.89 -12.63 -15.33
CA GLY A 33 10.95 -13.08 -16.36
C GLY A 33 10.57 -14.56 -16.27
N VAL A 34 10.84 -15.23 -15.14
CA VAL A 34 10.46 -16.64 -14.92
C VAL A 34 8.94 -16.81 -14.92
N TYR A 35 8.23 -15.80 -14.41
CA TYR A 35 6.78 -15.69 -14.52
C TYR A 35 6.37 -14.22 -14.60
N ALA A 36 5.20 -13.97 -15.18
CA ALA A 36 4.59 -12.64 -15.15
C ALA A 36 3.97 -12.39 -13.77
N ASP A 37 4.21 -11.21 -13.22
CA ASP A 37 3.58 -10.82 -11.97
C ASP A 37 2.06 -10.62 -12.15
N GLU A 38 1.29 -11.11 -11.16
CA GLU A 38 -0.16 -10.96 -11.10
C GLU A 38 -0.63 -10.09 -9.93
N THR A 39 0.26 -9.66 -9.02
CA THR A 39 -0.12 -8.88 -7.84
C THR A 39 -0.07 -7.39 -8.08
N GLY A 40 0.96 -6.89 -8.77
CA GLY A 40 1.12 -5.49 -9.17
C GLY A 40 -0.08 -4.94 -9.94
N PRO A 41 -0.60 -5.61 -10.99
CA PRO A 41 -1.81 -5.18 -11.68
C PRO A 41 -3.02 -5.03 -10.76
N ILE A 42 -3.22 -5.93 -9.79
CA ILE A 42 -4.32 -5.85 -8.82
C ILE A 42 -4.22 -4.57 -7.98
N ILE A 43 -3.00 -4.24 -7.53
CA ILE A 43 -2.75 -3.04 -6.71
C ILE A 43 -2.94 -1.77 -7.54
N ARG A 44 -2.38 -1.73 -8.75
CA ARG A 44 -2.52 -0.61 -9.68
C ARG A 44 -3.98 -0.32 -10.00
N ASP A 45 -4.75 -1.35 -10.34
CA ASP A 45 -6.15 -1.20 -10.72
C ASP A 45 -6.99 -0.71 -9.51
N TRP A 46 -6.68 -1.20 -8.30
CA TRP A 46 -7.32 -0.73 -7.07
C TRP A 46 -7.03 0.75 -6.77
N LEU A 47 -5.78 1.20 -6.95
CA LEU A 47 -5.38 2.60 -6.78
C LEU A 47 -6.01 3.49 -7.87
N THR A 48 -5.96 3.04 -9.13
CA THR A 48 -6.52 3.79 -10.28
C THR A 48 -8.02 3.99 -10.13
N ALA A 49 -8.75 2.97 -9.67
CA ALA A 49 -10.19 3.06 -9.39
C ALA A 49 -10.54 4.10 -8.30
N ARG A 50 -9.56 4.54 -7.51
CA ARG A 50 -9.69 5.57 -6.47
C ARG A 50 -9.17 6.94 -6.92
N GLY A 51 -8.84 7.10 -8.20
CA GLY A 51 -8.43 8.37 -8.78
C GLY A 51 -6.97 8.73 -8.56
N PHE A 52 -6.12 7.78 -8.15
CA PHE A 52 -4.68 8.00 -8.12
C PHE A 52 -4.09 7.97 -9.54
N ALA A 53 -3.11 8.82 -9.81
CA ALA A 53 -2.20 8.68 -10.94
C ALA A 53 -1.19 7.59 -10.62
N VAL A 54 -1.27 6.46 -11.32
CA VAL A 54 -0.43 5.28 -11.08
C VAL A 54 0.24 4.89 -12.40
N GLY A 55 1.58 4.77 -12.37
CA GLY A 55 2.32 4.17 -13.48
C GLY A 55 2.17 2.66 -13.54
N ASP A 56 2.89 2.02 -14.45
CA ASP A 56 3.00 0.56 -14.44
C ASP A 56 3.74 0.07 -13.18
N PRO A 57 3.38 -1.10 -12.62
CA PRO A 57 4.09 -1.67 -11.48
C PRO A 57 5.56 -1.88 -11.82
N VAL A 58 6.44 -1.39 -10.95
CA VAL A 58 7.88 -1.59 -11.09
C VAL A 58 8.22 -2.95 -10.47
N VAL A 59 8.82 -3.85 -11.25
CA VAL A 59 9.23 -5.18 -10.79
C VAL A 59 10.73 -5.19 -10.53
N VAL A 60 11.14 -5.54 -9.32
CA VAL A 60 12.55 -5.57 -8.90
C VAL A 60 12.94 -6.89 -8.25
N PRO A 61 14.20 -7.33 -8.36
CA PRO A 61 14.72 -8.42 -7.58
C PRO A 61 14.73 -8.12 -6.08
N ASP A 62 14.67 -9.15 -5.24
CA ASP A 62 14.69 -9.01 -3.78
C ASP A 62 15.95 -8.27 -3.29
N ALA A 63 17.10 -8.55 -3.92
CA ALA A 63 18.37 -7.89 -3.61
C ALA A 63 18.39 -6.37 -3.87
N SER A 64 17.47 -5.86 -4.70
CA SER A 64 17.41 -4.45 -5.08
C SER A 64 16.31 -3.68 -4.36
N VAL A 65 15.60 -4.30 -3.40
CA VAL A 65 14.42 -3.70 -2.76
C VAL A 65 14.71 -2.39 -2.04
N ALA A 66 15.86 -2.27 -1.37
CA ALA A 66 16.22 -1.06 -0.62
C ALA A 66 16.41 0.14 -1.55
N ASP A 67 17.18 -0.02 -2.61
CA ASP A 67 17.42 1.04 -3.60
C ASP A 67 16.14 1.42 -4.33
N ALA A 68 15.30 0.43 -4.67
CA ALA A 68 14.02 0.66 -5.33
C ALA A 68 13.02 1.42 -4.45
N LEU A 69 12.95 1.10 -3.16
CA LEU A 69 12.13 1.84 -2.19
C LEU A 69 12.61 3.29 -2.05
N ALA A 70 13.92 3.50 -1.91
CA ALA A 70 14.49 4.84 -1.81
C ALA A 70 14.21 5.68 -3.07
N ALA A 71 14.39 5.09 -4.26
CA ALA A 71 14.08 5.73 -5.53
C ALA A 71 12.58 6.07 -5.65
N ALA A 72 11.69 5.14 -5.29
CA ALA A 72 10.25 5.37 -5.32
C ALA A 72 9.81 6.49 -4.34
N LEU A 73 10.45 6.60 -3.18
CA LEU A 73 10.17 7.67 -2.21
C LEU A 73 10.77 9.02 -2.60
N ALA A 74 11.82 9.05 -3.43
CA ALA A 74 12.40 10.31 -3.92
C ALA A 74 11.40 11.12 -4.77
N ASP A 75 10.49 10.44 -5.47
CA ASP A 75 9.39 11.06 -6.21
C ASP A 75 8.23 11.53 -5.30
N ALA A 76 8.33 11.26 -3.99
CA ALA A 76 7.36 11.62 -2.97
C ALA A 76 5.88 11.31 -3.33
N PRO A 77 5.54 10.07 -3.74
CA PRO A 77 4.16 9.71 -4.05
C PRO A 77 3.28 9.84 -2.81
N ASP A 78 1.97 10.02 -2.98
CA ASP A 78 1.06 10.03 -1.84
C ASP A 78 0.93 8.62 -1.22
N VAL A 79 1.03 7.57 -2.05
CA VAL A 79 0.96 6.17 -1.63
C VAL A 79 2.04 5.33 -2.32
N LEU A 80 2.77 4.53 -1.55
CA LEU A 80 3.70 3.51 -2.04
C LEU A 80 3.29 2.14 -1.48
N LEU A 81 2.84 1.25 -2.35
CA LEU A 81 2.50 -0.12 -1.98
C LEU A 81 3.53 -1.07 -2.55
N THR A 82 4.06 -1.97 -1.70
CA THR A 82 4.90 -3.07 -2.16
C THR A 82 4.15 -4.39 -2.11
N THR A 83 4.59 -5.37 -2.90
CA THR A 83 4.12 -6.76 -2.81
C THR A 83 5.26 -7.74 -2.99
N GLY A 84 5.35 -8.73 -2.10
CA GLY A 84 6.44 -9.71 -2.09
C GLY A 84 7.56 -9.35 -1.11
N GLY A 85 8.53 -10.27 -0.96
CA GLY A 85 9.69 -10.08 -0.10
C GLY A 85 9.41 -9.98 1.42
N THR A 86 8.22 -10.37 1.90
CA THR A 86 7.79 -10.27 3.32
C THR A 86 7.78 -11.61 4.07
N GLY A 87 8.20 -12.70 3.43
CA GLY A 87 8.25 -14.05 4.00
C GLY A 87 9.44 -14.28 4.93
N LEU A 88 9.86 -15.53 5.11
CA LEU A 88 11.00 -15.92 5.96
C LEU A 88 12.20 -16.45 5.15
N SER A 89 12.16 -16.34 3.82
CA SER A 89 13.29 -16.72 2.97
C SER A 89 14.47 -15.78 3.26
N PRO A 90 15.73 -16.23 3.09
CA PRO A 90 16.90 -15.39 3.36
C PRO A 90 16.91 -14.05 2.61
N ASP A 91 16.32 -14.03 1.41
CA ASP A 91 16.24 -12.87 0.54
C ASP A 91 15.01 -11.98 0.82
N ASP A 92 14.07 -12.41 1.67
CA ASP A 92 12.91 -11.60 2.06
C ASP A 92 13.38 -10.43 2.95
N ARG A 93 13.67 -9.29 2.34
CA ARG A 93 14.21 -8.09 3.02
C ARG A 93 13.34 -6.84 2.89
N THR A 94 12.14 -6.98 2.33
CA THR A 94 11.23 -5.85 2.10
C THR A 94 10.82 -5.15 3.41
N PRO A 95 10.48 -5.87 4.50
CA PRO A 95 10.13 -5.22 5.76
C PRO A 95 11.28 -4.42 6.36
N GLU A 96 12.49 -5.00 6.38
CA GLU A 96 13.68 -4.34 6.92
C GLU A 96 14.05 -3.10 6.11
N ALA A 97 14.05 -3.20 4.78
CA ALA A 97 14.31 -2.07 3.92
C ALA A 97 13.27 -0.95 4.11
N THR A 98 11.99 -1.32 4.18
CA THR A 98 10.90 -0.36 4.38
C THR A 98 11.02 0.34 5.73
N ALA A 99 11.24 -0.42 6.83
CA ALA A 99 11.29 0.13 8.18
C ALA A 99 12.36 1.22 8.36
N THR A 100 13.51 1.10 7.66
CA THR A 100 14.57 2.14 7.71
C THR A 100 14.17 3.47 7.08
N LEU A 101 13.09 3.50 6.30
CA LEU A 101 12.62 4.67 5.55
C LEU A 101 11.37 5.30 6.16
N LEU A 102 10.74 4.64 7.14
CA LEU A 102 9.54 5.16 7.80
C LEU A 102 9.91 6.16 8.90
N ASP A 103 9.24 7.30 8.91
CA ASP A 103 9.29 8.23 10.05
C ASP A 103 8.42 7.72 11.21
N ARG A 104 7.29 7.09 10.88
CA ARG A 104 6.30 6.59 11.84
C ARG A 104 5.66 5.30 11.33
N GLU A 105 5.64 4.28 12.17
CA GLU A 105 4.92 3.04 11.90
C GLU A 105 3.44 3.13 12.28
N ILE A 106 2.61 2.37 11.56
CA ILE A 106 1.19 2.16 11.83
C ILE A 106 0.97 0.64 11.98
N PRO A 107 1.38 0.04 13.11
CA PRO A 107 1.37 -1.41 13.29
C PRO A 107 -0.03 -2.03 13.17
N GLY A 108 -1.08 -1.28 13.53
CA GLY A 108 -2.47 -1.73 13.46
C GLY A 108 -2.92 -2.18 12.07
N LEU A 109 -2.36 -1.62 10.98
CA LEU A 109 -2.66 -2.09 9.61
C LEU A 109 -2.15 -3.51 9.39
N MET A 110 -0.95 -3.81 9.86
CA MET A 110 -0.35 -5.13 9.69
C MET A 110 -0.93 -6.17 10.65
N GLU A 111 -1.33 -5.76 11.85
CA GLU A 111 -2.09 -6.59 12.78
C GLU A 111 -3.43 -7.02 12.19
N GLU A 112 -4.20 -6.06 11.65
CA GLU A 112 -5.49 -6.34 11.03
C GLU A 112 -5.35 -7.19 9.76
N LEU A 113 -4.32 -6.94 8.94
CA LEU A 113 -4.03 -7.78 7.77
C LEU A 113 -3.75 -9.23 8.19
N ARG A 114 -2.90 -9.46 9.21
CA ARG A 114 -2.65 -10.80 9.73
C ARG A 114 -3.92 -11.44 10.30
N ARG A 115 -4.75 -10.67 11.03
CA ARG A 115 -6.02 -11.16 11.59
C ARG A 115 -7.01 -11.58 10.51
N ARG A 116 -7.19 -10.77 9.46
CA ARG A 116 -8.06 -11.11 8.31
C ARG A 116 -7.53 -12.31 7.54
N GLY A 117 -6.24 -12.30 7.21
CA GLY A 117 -5.62 -13.39 6.49
C GLY A 117 -5.68 -14.72 7.25
N LEU A 118 -5.61 -14.69 8.59
CA LEU A 118 -5.75 -15.90 9.43
C LEU A 118 -7.10 -16.60 9.25
N ALA A 119 -8.17 -15.85 8.95
CA ALA A 119 -9.47 -16.44 8.65
C ALA A 119 -9.47 -17.25 7.33
N MET A 120 -8.52 -16.97 6.43
CA MET A 120 -8.37 -17.64 5.15
C MET A 120 -7.27 -18.71 5.15
N THR A 121 -6.15 -18.43 5.83
CA THR A 121 -5.01 -19.35 5.92
C THR A 121 -4.14 -19.05 7.15
N PRO A 122 -3.71 -20.08 7.91
CA PRO A 122 -2.74 -19.91 9.00
C PRO A 122 -1.43 -19.25 8.55
N MET A 123 -1.05 -19.39 7.27
CA MET A 123 0.19 -18.84 6.73
C MET A 123 0.22 -17.30 6.74
N ALA A 124 -0.93 -16.64 6.83
CA ALA A 124 -1.00 -15.18 6.91
C ALA A 124 -0.25 -14.62 8.13
N LEU A 125 -0.11 -15.40 9.21
CA LEU A 125 0.65 -14.99 10.39
C LEU A 125 2.14 -14.76 10.11
N LEU A 126 2.69 -15.36 9.06
CA LEU A 126 4.12 -15.36 8.78
C LEU A 126 4.59 -14.12 8.00
N THR A 127 3.66 -13.29 7.49
CA THR A 127 4.07 -12.04 6.82
C THR A 127 4.67 -11.06 7.82
N ARG A 128 5.91 -10.64 7.54
CA ARG A 128 6.67 -9.69 8.36
C ARG A 128 6.52 -8.24 7.90
N GLY A 129 5.67 -7.98 6.90
CA GLY A 129 5.47 -6.64 6.33
C GLY A 129 5.22 -5.57 7.39
N VAL A 130 5.63 -4.34 7.08
CA VAL A 130 5.37 -3.15 7.88
C VAL A 130 4.50 -2.17 7.10
N ALA A 131 3.88 -1.24 7.83
CA ALA A 131 3.11 -0.14 7.26
C ALA A 131 3.38 1.13 8.08
N GLY A 132 3.37 2.28 7.42
CA GLY A 132 3.67 3.54 8.07
C GLY A 132 3.69 4.72 7.12
N VAL A 133 4.41 5.75 7.54
CA VAL A 133 4.55 7.02 6.81
C VAL A 133 6.02 7.34 6.63
N ALA A 134 6.39 7.74 5.41
CA ALA A 134 7.69 8.32 5.07
C ALA A 134 7.46 9.72 4.47
N GLY A 135 7.80 10.78 5.19
CA GLY A 135 7.44 12.16 4.88
C GLY A 135 5.92 12.36 4.82
N ARG A 136 5.40 12.46 3.59
CA ARG A 136 3.95 12.55 3.29
C ARG A 136 3.39 11.29 2.63
N THR A 137 4.23 10.29 2.37
CA THR A 137 3.85 9.05 1.66
C THR A 137 3.32 8.02 2.65
N VAL A 138 2.15 7.46 2.37
CA VAL A 138 1.68 6.24 3.04
C VAL A 138 2.38 5.04 2.43
N VAL A 139 3.06 4.24 3.24
CA VAL A 139 3.79 3.05 2.79
C VAL A 139 3.21 1.80 3.44
N MET A 140 2.96 0.74 2.67
CA MET A 140 2.52 -0.55 3.21
C MET A 140 3.07 -1.72 2.40
N ASN A 141 3.63 -2.72 3.09
CA ASN A 141 4.07 -3.96 2.46
C ASN A 141 2.94 -4.99 2.43
N LEU A 142 2.59 -5.45 1.23
CA LEU A 142 1.61 -6.50 1.01
C LEU A 142 2.31 -7.86 0.79
N PRO A 143 1.66 -8.99 1.13
CA PRO A 143 2.18 -10.31 0.81
C PRO A 143 2.37 -10.51 -0.71
N GLY A 144 3.24 -11.43 -1.11
CA GLY A 144 3.47 -11.78 -2.52
C GLY A 144 2.40 -12.67 -3.16
N SER A 145 1.24 -12.83 -2.52
CA SER A 145 0.12 -13.63 -3.04
C SER A 145 -1.08 -12.75 -3.36
N ARG A 146 -1.84 -13.09 -4.41
CA ARG A 146 -3.05 -12.33 -4.80
C ARG A 146 -4.09 -12.23 -3.69
N GLY A 147 -4.24 -13.30 -2.89
CA GLY A 147 -5.12 -13.31 -1.73
C GLY A 147 -4.65 -12.31 -0.67
N GLY A 148 -3.38 -12.38 -0.28
CA GLY A 148 -2.82 -11.46 0.71
C GLY A 148 -2.83 -10.00 0.26
N VAL A 149 -2.64 -9.73 -1.03
CA VAL A 149 -2.82 -8.38 -1.60
C VAL A 149 -4.25 -7.91 -1.44
N ARG A 150 -5.25 -8.71 -1.83
CA ARG A 150 -6.67 -8.33 -1.69
C ARG A 150 -7.05 -8.08 -0.24
N ASP A 151 -6.57 -8.92 0.67
CA ASP A 151 -6.79 -8.74 2.10
C ASP A 151 -6.18 -7.42 2.60
N GLY A 152 -4.94 -7.12 2.24
CA GLY A 152 -4.27 -5.89 2.65
C GLY A 152 -4.90 -4.63 2.06
N LEU A 153 -5.31 -4.67 0.79
CA LEU A 153 -6.07 -3.60 0.17
C LEU A 153 -7.41 -3.38 0.88
N ALA A 154 -8.10 -4.45 1.29
CA ALA A 154 -9.35 -4.35 2.06
C ALA A 154 -9.14 -3.83 3.50
N VAL A 155 -7.94 -3.94 4.06
CA VAL A 155 -7.56 -3.32 5.34
C VAL A 155 -7.30 -1.82 5.16
N LEU A 156 -6.60 -1.46 4.09
CA LEU A 156 -6.21 -0.08 3.81
C LEU A 156 -7.40 0.78 3.35
N ASP A 157 -8.33 0.20 2.58
CA ASP A 157 -9.46 0.89 1.96
C ASP A 157 -10.25 1.84 2.87
N PRO A 158 -10.76 1.41 4.04
CA PRO A 158 -11.58 2.28 4.89
C PRO A 158 -10.81 3.44 5.54
N VAL A 159 -9.48 3.41 5.53
CA VAL A 159 -8.65 4.39 6.26
C VAL A 159 -7.77 5.25 5.37
N LEU A 160 -7.57 4.88 4.10
CA LEU A 160 -6.61 5.54 3.21
C LEU A 160 -6.90 7.04 3.04
N GLU A 161 -8.14 7.42 2.75
CA GLU A 161 -8.50 8.83 2.57
C GLU A 161 -8.31 9.66 3.84
N HIS A 162 -8.59 9.08 5.00
CA HIS A 162 -8.36 9.74 6.28
C HIS A 162 -6.86 9.95 6.55
N LEU A 163 -6.04 8.92 6.31
CA LEU A 163 -4.58 9.00 6.43
C LEU A 163 -4.01 10.10 5.54
N LEU A 164 -4.42 10.13 4.26
CA LEU A 164 -3.96 11.14 3.31
C LEU A 164 -4.44 12.55 3.67
N GLY A 165 -5.65 12.69 4.22
CA GLY A 165 -6.15 13.96 4.74
C GLY A 165 -5.31 14.51 5.90
N GLN A 166 -4.89 13.63 6.83
CA GLN A 166 -4.01 14.02 7.94
C GLN A 166 -2.61 14.43 7.47
N LEU A 167 -2.04 13.72 6.49
CA LEU A 167 -0.71 14.01 5.93
C LEU A 167 -0.71 15.22 5.00
N GLY A 168 -1.84 15.50 4.34
CA GLY A 168 -2.05 16.65 3.46
C GLY A 168 -2.16 18.00 4.18
N GLY A 169 -2.16 18.03 5.51
CA GLY A 169 -2.02 19.26 6.29
C GLY A 169 -3.32 20.04 6.56
N ARG A 170 -4.47 19.39 6.73
CA ARG A 170 -5.63 20.06 7.36
C ARG A 170 -5.71 19.69 8.83
N ARG A 171 -5.20 20.58 9.68
CA ARG A 171 -5.51 20.60 11.12
C ARG A 171 -6.98 21.02 11.25
N ASP A 172 -7.88 20.04 11.29
CA ASP A 172 -9.23 20.27 11.81
C ASP A 172 -9.18 19.94 13.32
N HIS A 173 -8.80 20.96 14.10
CA HIS A 173 -9.16 21.14 15.50
C HIS A 173 -9.55 22.59 15.70
#